data_AF-A0A6F8YDC9-F1
#
_entry.id   AF-A0A6F8YDC9-F1
#
_cell.length_a   1.000
_cell.length_b   1.000
_cell.length_c   1.000
_cell.angle_alpha   90.00
_cell.angle_beta   90.00
_cell.angle_gamma   90.00
#
_symmetry.space_group_name_H-M   'P 1'
#
loop_
_entity.id
_entity.type
_entity.pdbx_description
1 polymer ?
#
loop_
_entity_poly.entity_id
_entity_poly.type
_entity_poly.pdbx_seq_one_letter_code
_entity_poly.pdbx_strand_id
1 'polypeptide(L)'
;MDWVTFDRRDPAVVVELLRGVAASGDPGVYGDGVEVVVEAPAPTFLRDIFGAEPASARIAVTKPGGGVGYPFHVRLVSDQGGDAGQRAPRRAGWAISNSAGLAFLMQKGAEGAPPDWADLVDGAIAALTALRTDAGDPGWRVAVDREVFRARW
;
A
#
# COMPACT_ATOMS: atom_id res chain seq x y z
N MET A 1 4.37 -4.39 14.90
CA MET A 1 4.97 -4.18 13.58
C MET A 1 6.30 -3.46 13.75
N ASP A 2 7.34 -3.93 13.08
CA ASP A 2 8.65 -3.27 13.09
C ASP A 2 8.74 -2.32 11.90
N TRP A 3 8.88 -1.03 12.20
CA TRP A 3 8.91 0.03 11.19
C TRP A 3 10.33 0.32 10.71
N VAL A 4 10.49 0.42 9.39
CA VAL A 4 11.73 0.83 8.73
C VAL A 4 11.49 2.18 8.06
N THR A 5 12.35 3.17 8.32
CA THR A 5 12.28 4.47 7.65
C THR A 5 13.00 4.43 6.30
N PHE A 6 12.51 5.19 5.32
CA PHE A 6 13.10 5.26 3.99
C PHE A 6 12.94 6.64 3.35
N ASP A 7 13.72 6.94 2.31
CA ASP A 7 13.51 8.12 1.46
C ASP A 7 12.55 7.73 0.33
N ARG A 8 11.43 8.43 0.18
CA ARG A 8 10.45 8.14 -0.89
C ARG A 8 11.02 8.27 -2.31
N ARG A 9 12.15 8.97 -2.48
CA ARG A 9 12.87 9.11 -3.76
C ARG A 9 13.82 7.93 -4.03
N ASP A 10 14.13 7.15 -3.00
CA ASP A 10 14.90 5.90 -3.08
C ASP A 10 14.17 4.77 -2.31
N PRO A 11 13.08 4.24 -2.86
CA PRO A 11 12.25 3.27 -2.15
C PRO A 11 12.77 1.83 -2.25
N ALA A 12 14.06 1.63 -2.54
CA ALA A 12 14.65 0.31 -2.75
C ALA A 12 14.39 -0.66 -1.59
N VAL A 13 14.43 -0.17 -0.35
CA VAL A 13 14.14 -0.99 0.84
C VAL A 13 12.71 -1.52 0.87
N VAL A 14 11.73 -0.74 0.36
CA VAL A 14 10.32 -1.15 0.27
C VAL A 14 10.16 -2.23 -0.79
N VAL A 15 10.83 -2.07 -1.93
CA VAL A 15 10.81 -3.05 -3.03
C VAL A 15 11.41 -4.38 -2.57
N GLU A 16 12.55 -4.36 -1.89
CA GLU A 16 13.17 -5.59 -1.38
C GLU A 16 12.33 -6.25 -0.28
N LEU A 17 11.70 -5.47 0.60
CA LEU A 17 10.78 -5.99 1.61
C LEU A 17 9.58 -6.70 0.95
N LEU A 18 8.96 -6.06 -0.05
CA LEU A 18 7.82 -6.60 -0.78
C LEU A 18 8.19 -7.90 -1.52
N ARG A 19 9.35 -7.92 -2.19
CA ARG A 19 9.87 -9.11 -2.86
C ARG A 19 10.14 -10.24 -1.86
N GLY A 20 10.78 -9.94 -0.73
CA GLY A 20 11.08 -10.92 0.31
C GLY A 20 9.82 -11.57 0.88
N VAL A 21 8.81 -10.75 1.18
CA VAL A 21 7.50 -11.21 1.67
C VAL A 21 6.77 -12.07 0.64
N ALA A 22 6.77 -11.65 -0.64
CA ALA A 22 6.15 -12.44 -1.70
C ALA A 22 6.86 -13.78 -1.90
N ALA A 23 8.19 -13.80 -1.86
CA ALA A 23 8.99 -15.02 -2.01
C ALA A 23 8.82 -16.00 -0.85
N SER A 24 8.64 -15.51 0.38
CA SER A 24 8.44 -16.37 1.55
C SER A 24 7.06 -17.02 1.59
N GLY A 25 6.08 -16.48 0.85
CA GLY A 25 4.70 -16.96 0.90
C GLY A 25 4.11 -16.85 2.31
N ASP A 26 4.44 -15.77 3.03
CA ASP A 26 4.07 -15.57 4.44
C ASP A 26 2.54 -15.63 4.61
N PRO A 27 2.00 -16.61 5.36
CA PRO A 27 0.56 -16.74 5.56
C PRO A 27 0.00 -15.69 6.53
N GLY A 28 0.85 -14.93 7.23
CA GLY A 28 0.43 -14.07 8.33
C GLY A 28 -0.06 -14.88 9.54
N VAL A 29 -0.51 -14.16 10.57
CA VAL A 29 -0.97 -14.73 11.84
C VAL A 29 -2.26 -15.54 11.65
N TYR A 30 -3.15 -15.08 10.77
CA TYR A 30 -4.48 -15.68 10.57
C TYR A 30 -4.59 -16.56 9.32
N GLY A 31 -3.51 -16.70 8.54
CA GLY A 31 -3.52 -17.49 7.30
C GLY A 31 -4.10 -16.76 6.08
N ASP A 32 -4.44 -15.48 6.21
CA ASP A 32 -5.02 -14.66 5.15
C ASP A 32 -3.96 -13.87 4.35
N GLY A 33 -2.67 -14.11 4.62
CA GLY A 33 -1.53 -13.41 4.04
C GLY A 33 -1.09 -12.22 4.88
N VAL A 34 -0.31 -11.35 4.25
CA VAL A 34 0.26 -10.16 4.90
C VAL A 34 0.08 -8.93 4.01
N GLU A 35 0.21 -7.76 4.61
CA GLU A 35 0.21 -6.48 3.91
C GLU A 35 1.54 -5.76 4.14
N VAL A 36 2.14 -5.24 3.08
CA VAL A 36 3.25 -4.27 3.21
C VAL A 36 2.61 -2.90 3.33
N VAL A 37 2.76 -2.28 4.49
CA VAL A 37 2.15 -1.00 4.84
C VAL A 37 3.19 0.09 4.65
N VAL A 38 2.94 1.00 3.71
CA VAL A 38 3.73 2.21 3.49
C VAL A 38 2.95 3.39 4.08
N GLU A 39 3.60 4.20 4.90
CA GLU A 39 2.99 5.37 5.51
C GLU A 39 3.71 6.66 5.10
N ALA A 40 2.91 7.64 4.69
CA ALA A 40 3.37 9.00 4.53
C ALA A 40 3.37 9.72 5.90
N PRO A 41 4.38 10.55 6.18
CA PRO A 41 4.45 11.29 7.43
C PRO A 41 3.29 12.29 7.52
N ALA A 42 2.74 12.45 8.73
CA ALA A 42 1.87 13.56 9.05
C ALA A 42 2.69 14.79 9.48
N PRO A 43 2.30 16.03 9.12
CA PRO A 43 2.92 17.21 9.69
C PRO A 43 2.82 17.17 11.21
N THR A 44 3.93 17.45 11.89
CA THR A 44 4.06 17.39 13.35
C THR A 44 2.95 18.17 14.04
N PHE A 45 2.64 19.37 13.54
CA PHE A 45 1.56 20.22 14.07
C PHE A 45 0.15 19.59 13.98
N LEU A 46 -0.18 18.91 12.89
CA LEU A 46 -1.51 18.29 12.73
C LEU A 46 -1.64 17.00 13.56
N ARG A 47 -0.54 16.26 13.71
CA ARG A 47 -0.50 15.08 14.57
C ARG A 47 -0.68 15.46 16.04
N ASP A 48 0.00 16.50 16.48
CA ASP A 48 0.04 16.92 17.89
C ASP A 48 -1.27 17.57 18.35
N ILE A 49 -2.02 18.21 17.45
CA ILE A 49 -3.25 18.94 17.81
C ILE A 49 -4.53 18.16 17.48
N PHE A 50 -4.55 17.44 16.36
CA PHE A 50 -5.77 16.79 15.86
C PHE A 50 -5.72 15.27 15.92
N GLY A 51 -4.61 14.68 16.38
CA GLY A 51 -4.43 13.23 16.33
C GLY A 51 -4.51 12.70 14.90
N ALA A 52 -4.08 13.50 13.92
CA ALA A 52 -4.23 13.16 12.51
C ALA A 52 -3.52 11.84 12.19
N GLU A 53 -4.30 10.83 11.82
CA GLU A 53 -3.79 9.52 11.41
C GLU A 53 -2.93 9.67 10.15
N PRO A 54 -1.81 8.94 10.05
CA PRO A 54 -1.01 8.92 8.83
C PRO A 54 -1.83 8.36 7.66
N ALA A 55 -1.64 8.93 6.47
CA ALA A 55 -2.16 8.29 5.27
C ALA A 55 -1.28 7.08 4.96
N SER A 56 -1.90 5.93 4.72
CA SER A 56 -1.19 4.68 4.45
C SER A 56 -1.65 4.02 3.16
N ALA A 57 -0.70 3.41 2.46
CA ALA A 57 -0.92 2.56 1.31
C ALA A 57 -0.57 1.13 1.73
N ARG A 58 -1.55 0.24 1.69
CA ARG A 58 -1.42 -1.15 2.08
C ARG A 58 -1.35 -2.02 0.83
N ILE A 59 -0.17 -2.52 0.54
CA ILE A 59 0.08 -3.41 -0.60
C ILE A 59 -0.24 -4.83 -0.13
N ALA A 60 -1.35 -5.37 -0.61
CA ALA A 60 -1.75 -6.74 -0.31
C ALA A 60 -0.88 -7.72 -1.09
N VAL A 61 -0.15 -8.57 -0.37
CA VAL A 61 0.59 -9.68 -0.98
C VAL A 61 -0.28 -10.92 -0.87
N THR A 62 -0.91 -11.31 -1.98
CA THR A 62 -1.73 -12.52 -2.03
C THR A 62 -0.91 -13.71 -2.52
N LYS A 63 -1.16 -14.89 -1.96
CA LYS A 63 -0.54 -16.13 -2.42
C LYS A 63 -1.03 -16.44 -3.85
N PRO A 64 -0.15 -16.93 -4.75
CA PRO A 64 -0.57 -17.52 -6.02
C PRO A 64 -1.62 -18.62 -5.80
N GLY A 65 -2.79 -18.47 -6.42
CA GLY A 65 -3.93 -19.41 -6.27
C GLY A 65 -5.02 -18.97 -5.28
N GLY A 66 -4.88 -17.82 -4.60
CA GLY A 66 -6.02 -17.17 -3.95
C GLY A 66 -6.98 -16.63 -5.01
N GLY A 67 -8.23 -17.09 -5.00
CA GLY A 67 -9.22 -16.76 -6.02
C GLY A 67 -9.67 -15.29 -5.98
N VAL A 68 -8.87 -14.38 -6.53
CA VAL A 68 -9.30 -13.07 -7.02
C VAL A 68 -8.40 -12.72 -8.22
N GLY A 69 -8.99 -12.37 -9.36
CA GLY A 69 -8.31 -12.20 -10.66
C GLY A 69 -7.32 -11.03 -10.77
N TYR A 70 -6.82 -10.47 -9.67
CA TYR A 70 -5.78 -9.45 -9.64
C TYR A 70 -4.76 -9.81 -8.54
N PRO A 71 -3.51 -10.16 -8.91
CA PRO A 71 -2.56 -10.73 -7.96
C PRO A 71 -2.06 -9.72 -6.89
N PHE A 72 -2.16 -8.41 -7.16
CA PHE A 72 -1.71 -7.34 -6.24
C PHE A 72 -2.62 -6.11 -6.32
N HIS A 73 -2.97 -5.57 -5.17
CA HIS A 73 -3.68 -4.30 -5.06
C HIS A 73 -3.11 -3.45 -3.92
N VAL A 74 -3.24 -2.15 -4.06
CA VAL A 74 -2.91 -1.16 -3.04
C VAL A 74 -4.21 -0.60 -2.50
N ARG A 75 -4.48 -0.84 -1.22
CA ARG A 75 -5.58 -0.18 -0.50
C ARG A 75 -5.07 1.12 0.11
N LEU A 76 -5.72 2.23 -0.20
CA LEU A 76 -5.44 3.52 0.40
C LEU A 76 -6.28 3.69 1.67
N VAL A 77 -5.64 4.02 2.78
CA VAL A 77 -6.29 4.34 4.05
C VAL A 77 -5.94 5.78 4.41
N SER A 78 -6.96 6.62 4.43
CA SER A 78 -6.86 8.05 4.74
C SER A 78 -8.20 8.55 5.27
N ASP A 79 -8.20 9.77 5.80
CA ASP A 79 -9.38 10.53 6.20
C ASP A 79 -10.37 10.79 5.05
N GLN A 80 -9.92 10.66 3.80
CA GLN A 80 -10.74 10.86 2.60
C GLN A 80 -11.51 9.60 2.16
N GLY A 81 -11.29 8.44 2.80
CA GLY A 81 -12.01 7.20 2.48
C GLY A 81 -11.97 6.85 0.98
N GLY A 82 -13.13 6.60 0.38
CA GLY A 82 -13.26 6.26 -1.05
C GLY A 82 -12.90 7.39 -2.00
N ASP A 83 -13.02 8.65 -1.57
CA ASP A 83 -12.66 9.81 -2.42
C ASP A 83 -11.16 9.89 -2.69
N ALA A 84 -10.34 9.21 -1.89
CA ALA A 84 -8.91 9.06 -2.12
C ALA A 84 -8.60 8.51 -3.52
N GLY A 85 -9.44 7.65 -4.07
CA GLY A 85 -9.27 7.10 -5.42
C GLY A 85 -9.39 8.16 -6.52
N GLN A 86 -10.19 9.21 -6.32
CA GLN A 86 -10.31 10.31 -7.29
C GLN A 86 -9.06 11.20 -7.31
N ARG A 87 -8.31 11.23 -6.21
CA ARG A 87 -7.09 12.02 -6.07
C ARG A 87 -5.83 11.27 -6.45
N ALA A 88 -5.87 9.94 -6.42
CA ALA A 88 -4.76 9.12 -6.88
C ALA A 88 -4.46 9.40 -8.37
N PRO A 89 -3.19 9.55 -8.75
CA PRO A 89 -2.84 9.84 -10.13
C PRO A 89 -3.20 8.66 -11.04
N ARG A 90 -3.71 8.96 -12.25
CA ARG A 90 -3.94 7.94 -13.27
C ARG A 90 -2.59 7.43 -13.79
N ARG A 91 -2.36 6.11 -13.72
CA ARG A 91 -1.21 5.42 -14.34
C ARG A 91 -1.68 4.48 -15.46
N ALA A 92 -0.91 4.43 -16.54
CA ALA A 92 -1.15 3.45 -17.61
C ALA A 92 -0.94 2.03 -17.05
N GLY A 93 -1.81 1.08 -17.43
CA GLY A 93 -1.76 -0.28 -16.88
C GLY A 93 -2.37 -0.41 -15.48
N TRP A 94 -2.97 0.64 -14.91
CA TRP A 94 -3.64 0.57 -13.61
C TRP A 94 -5.15 0.76 -13.71
N ALA A 95 -5.87 0.22 -12.74
CA ALA A 95 -7.27 0.47 -12.50
C ALA A 95 -7.44 1.08 -11.09
N ILE A 96 -8.42 1.98 -10.95
CA ILE A 96 -8.81 2.56 -9.68
C ILE A 96 -10.25 2.14 -9.40
N SER A 97 -10.51 1.66 -8.19
CA SER A 97 -11.85 1.29 -7.74
C SER A 97 -12.13 1.87 -6.37
N ASN A 98 -13.35 2.36 -6.18
CA ASN A 98 -13.84 2.83 -4.89
C ASN A 98 -14.94 1.88 -4.44
N SER A 99 -14.74 1.19 -3.31
CA SER A 99 -15.69 0.21 -2.80
C SER A 99 -15.69 0.22 -1.28
N ALA A 100 -16.88 0.07 -0.68
CA ALA A 100 -17.07 0.04 0.77
C ALA A 100 -16.38 1.21 1.52
N GLY A 101 -16.36 2.41 0.93
CA GLY A 101 -15.72 3.58 1.53
C GLY A 101 -14.18 3.56 1.48
N LEU A 102 -13.58 2.64 0.71
CA LEU A 102 -12.14 2.50 0.52
C LEU A 102 -11.76 2.73 -0.94
N ALA A 103 -10.53 3.19 -1.16
CA ALA A 103 -9.95 3.33 -2.48
C ALA A 103 -8.90 2.24 -2.73
N PHE A 104 -8.97 1.63 -3.91
CA PHE A 104 -8.08 0.56 -4.36
C PHE A 104 -7.41 0.94 -5.66
N LEU A 105 -6.09 0.75 -5.72
CA LEU A 105 -5.29 0.80 -6.95
C LEU A 105 -4.91 -0.63 -7.31
N MET A 106 -5.14 -1.02 -8.55
CA MET A 106 -4.87 -2.37 -9.02
C MET A 106 -3.98 -2.27 -10.25
N GLN A 107 -2.80 -2.88 -10.19
CA GLN A 107 -1.95 -3.05 -11.36
C GLN A 107 -2.56 -4.15 -12.22
N LYS A 108 -2.83 -3.85 -13.50
CA LYS A 108 -3.30 -4.84 -14.47
C LYS A 108 -2.13 -5.75 -14.78
N GLY A 109 -2.13 -6.95 -14.21
CA GLY A 109 -1.17 -7.98 -14.58
C GLY A 109 -1.37 -8.44 -16.02
N ALA A 110 -0.31 -8.97 -16.62
CA ALA A 110 -0.41 -9.84 -17.79
C ALA A 110 -0.32 -11.30 -17.30
N GLU A 111 -1.11 -12.19 -17.91
CA GLU A 111 -1.09 -13.61 -17.55
C GLU A 111 0.33 -14.18 -17.72
N GLY A 112 0.84 -14.85 -16.68
CA GLY A 112 2.18 -15.44 -16.66
C GLY A 112 3.35 -14.45 -16.48
N ALA A 113 3.10 -13.13 -16.43
CA ALA A 113 4.14 -12.15 -16.16
C ALA A 113 4.35 -11.98 -14.64
N PRO A 114 5.61 -11.90 -14.17
CA PRO A 114 5.87 -11.54 -12.79
C PRO A 114 5.37 -10.10 -12.53
N PRO A 115 4.90 -9.81 -11.31
CA PRO A 115 4.54 -8.46 -10.93
C PRO A 115 5.74 -7.51 -10.98
N ASP A 116 5.49 -6.27 -11.39
CA ASP A 116 6.47 -5.20 -11.30
C ASP A 116 6.40 -4.57 -9.90
N TRP A 117 7.26 -5.07 -9.01
CA TRP A 117 7.35 -4.63 -7.62
C TRP A 117 7.73 -3.16 -7.49
N ALA A 118 8.56 -2.64 -8.39
CA ALA A 118 8.98 -1.24 -8.35
C ALA A 118 7.77 -0.35 -8.71
N ASP A 119 7.04 -0.69 -9.77
CA ASP A 119 5.84 0.06 -10.16
C ASP A 119 4.73 -0.01 -9.09
N LEU A 120 4.59 -1.13 -8.38
CA LEU A 120 3.67 -1.24 -7.23
C LEU A 120 4.01 -0.24 -6.11
N VAL A 121 5.30 -0.16 -5.75
CA VAL A 121 5.80 0.74 -4.71
C VAL A 121 5.71 2.20 -5.16
N ASP A 122 6.11 2.49 -6.40
CA ASP A 122 6.00 3.82 -7.00
C ASP A 122 4.55 4.29 -7.07
N GLY A 123 3.63 3.40 -7.44
CA GLY A 123 2.19 3.67 -7.44
C GLY A 123 1.66 4.02 -6.05
N ALA A 124 2.08 3.27 -5.02
CA ALA A 124 1.72 3.55 -3.63
C ALA A 124 2.24 4.90 -3.15
N ILE A 125 3.53 5.20 -3.39
CA ILE A 125 4.16 6.48 -3.00
C ILE A 125 3.53 7.66 -3.73
N ALA A 126 3.26 7.52 -5.04
CA ALA A 126 2.63 8.56 -5.84
C ALA A 126 1.21 8.86 -5.35
N ALA A 127 0.43 7.83 -5.02
CA ALA A 127 -0.90 8.01 -4.46
C ALA A 127 -0.86 8.70 -3.10
N LEU A 128 0.03 8.26 -2.19
CA LEU A 128 0.20 8.92 -0.89
C LEU A 128 0.65 10.37 -1.02
N THR A 129 1.57 10.67 -1.94
CA THR A 129 2.01 12.03 -2.24
C THR A 129 0.85 12.91 -2.75
N ALA A 130 -0.06 12.35 -3.56
CA ALA A 130 -1.23 13.08 -4.04
C ALA A 130 -2.29 13.31 -2.95
N LEU A 131 -2.42 12.37 -2.01
CA LEU A 131 -3.32 12.49 -0.86
C LEU A 131 -2.77 13.43 0.22
N ARG A 132 -1.45 13.50 0.35
CA ARG A 132 -0.70 14.28 1.34
C ARG A 132 0.34 15.14 0.64
N THR A 133 -0.12 16.20 -0.01
CA THR A 133 0.76 17.16 -0.70
C THR A 133 1.68 17.93 0.25
N ASP A 134 1.35 17.92 1.53
CA ASP A 134 2.08 18.50 2.66
C ASP A 134 3.10 17.53 3.29
N ALA A 135 3.12 16.26 2.88
CA ALA A 135 4.08 15.29 3.39
C ALA A 135 5.50 15.67 2.95
N GLY A 136 6.35 16.00 3.93
CA GLY A 136 7.78 16.18 3.72
C GLY A 136 8.47 14.86 3.35
N ASP A 137 9.73 14.95 2.96
CA ASP A 137 10.57 13.78 2.72
C ASP A 137 10.99 13.01 4.00
N PRO A 138 11.22 13.63 5.17
CA PRO A 138 11.55 12.85 6.38
C PRO A 138 10.31 12.21 6.99
N GLY A 139 10.46 10.95 7.46
CA GLY A 139 9.45 10.25 8.25
C GLY A 139 8.58 9.24 7.48
N TRP A 140 8.86 9.03 6.20
CA TRP A 140 8.30 7.89 5.47
C TRP A 140 8.77 6.58 6.08
N ARG A 141 7.84 5.64 6.24
CA ARG A 141 8.12 4.36 6.88
C ARG A 141 7.32 3.23 6.26
N VAL A 142 7.89 2.04 6.34
CA VAL A 142 7.29 0.80 5.87
C VAL A 142 7.33 -0.26 6.96
N ALA A 143 6.31 -1.11 7.03
CA ALA A 143 6.31 -2.30 7.86
C ALA A 143 5.55 -3.45 7.18
N VAL A 144 5.74 -4.67 7.69
CA VAL A 144 4.91 -5.83 7.33
C VAL A 144 3.84 -6.02 8.41
N ASP A 145 2.58 -5.89 8.00
CA ASP A 145 1.42 -6.25 8.80
C ASP A 145 1.10 -7.73 8.59
N ARG A 146 1.28 -8.52 9.65
CA ARG A 146 0.95 -9.96 9.68
C ARG A 146 -0.39 -10.24 10.35
N GLU A 147 -1.04 -9.25 10.94
CA GLU A 147 -2.31 -9.38 11.65
C GLU A 147 -3.50 -9.14 10.72
N VAL A 148 -3.28 -9.19 9.41
CA VAL A 148 -4.32 -9.09 8.39
C VAL A 148 -5.32 -10.23 8.57
N PHE A 149 -6.56 -9.85 8.85
CA PHE A 149 -7.70 -10.76 8.88
C PHE A 149 -8.67 -10.39 7.76
N ARG A 150 -9.03 -11.36 6.94
CA ARG A 150 -9.99 -11.17 5.83
C ARG A 150 -11.20 -12.05 6.12
N ALA A 151 -12.29 -11.42 6.56
CA ALA A 151 -13.54 -12.14 6.80
C ALA A 151 -13.93 -12.95 5.56
N ARG A 152 -14.03 -14.28 5.73
CA ARG A 152 -14.55 -15.17 4.70
C ARG A 152 -16.08 -15.02 4.70
N TRP A 153 -16.62 -14.51 3.61
CA TRP A 153 -18.06 -14.47 3.35
C TRP A 153 -18.45 -15.67 2.50
#